data_AF-A0A358C7T6-F1
#
_entry.id   AF-A0A358C7T6-F1
#
_cell.length_a   1.000
_cell.length_b   1.000
_cell.length_c   1.000
_cell.angle_alpha   90.00
_cell.angle_beta   90.00
_cell.angle_gamma   90.00
#
_symmetry.space_group_name_H-M   'P 1'
#
loop_
_entity.id
_entity.type
_entity.pdbx_description
1 polymer ?
#
loop_
_entity_poly.entity_id
_entity_poly.type
_entity_poly.pdbx_seq_one_letter_code
_entity_poly.pdbx_strand_id
1 'polypeptide(L)' 'MVADFRRRFWISLALTIPILALSSGLWEMLGLAAPVAFRGDAYVLFGFSSIVFFYGGWPFLKGFGDELRQRQPGMMTLI' A
#
# COMPACT_ATOMS: atom_id res chain seq x y z
N MET A 1 -14.92 -11.58 -11.51
CA MET A 1 -13.75 -11.89 -10.64
C MET A 1 -12.53 -11.01 -10.96
N VAL A 2 -11.99 -10.99 -12.19
CA VAL A 2 -10.81 -10.17 -12.52
C VAL A 2 -11.08 -8.66 -12.52
N ALA A 3 -12.30 -8.24 -12.87
CA ALA A 3 -12.67 -6.82 -12.94
C ALA A 3 -12.58 -6.10 -11.57
N ASP A 4 -12.98 -6.75 -10.47
CA ASP A 4 -12.91 -6.18 -9.13
C ASP A 4 -11.45 -6.03 -8.65
N PHE A 5 -10.62 -7.03 -8.91
CA PHE A 5 -9.19 -6.97 -8.63
C PHE A 5 -8.52 -5.84 -9.40
N ARG A 6 -8.82 -5.72 -10.69
CA ARG A 6 -8.30 -4.64 -11.54
C ARG A 6 -8.75 -3.28 -11.01
N ARG A 7 -10.02 -3.13 -10.61
CA ARG A 7 -10.54 -1.87 -10.06
C ARG A 7 -9.85 -1.51 -8.74
N ARG A 8 -9.69 -2.45 -7.81
CA ARG A 8 -8.99 -2.23 -6.53
C ARG A 8 -7.51 -1.93 -6.74
N PHE A 9 -6.86 -2.60 -7.69
CA PHE A 9 -5.47 -2.33 -8.07
C PHE A 9 -5.30 -0.90 -8.57
N TRP A 10 -6.12 -0.45 -9.53
CA TRP A 10 -6.05 0.92 -10.05
C TRP A 10 -6.37 1.99 -9.01
N ILE A 11 -7.37 1.75 -8.14
CA ILE A 11 -7.69 2.67 -7.04
C ILE A 11 -6.51 2.76 -6.06
N SER A 12 -5.93 1.62 -5.68
CA SER A 12 -4.79 1.58 -4.76
C SER A 12 -3.57 2.25 -5.39
N LEU A 13 -3.28 1.97 -6.66
CA LEU A 13 -2.19 2.58 -7.40
C LEU A 13 -2.33 4.11 -7.46
N ALA A 14 -3.54 4.61 -7.75
CA ALA A 14 -3.81 6.04 -7.77
C ALA A 14 -3.64 6.69 -6.39
N LEU A 15 -3.98 5.97 -5.31
CA LEU A 15 -3.75 6.40 -3.92
C LEU A 15 -2.27 6.31 -3.52
N THR A 16 -1.49 5.40 -4.10
CA THR A 16 -0.05 5.27 -3.83
C THR A 16 0.74 6.47 -4.36
N ILE A 17 0.33 7.09 -5.46
CA ILE A 17 0.99 8.27 -6.03
C ILE A 17 1.09 9.43 -5.01
N PRO A 18 -0.01 9.91 -4.39
CA PRO A 18 0.08 10.96 -3.37
C PRO A 18 0.81 10.49 -2.12
N ILE A 19 0.67 9.22 -1.70
CA ILE A 19 1.43 8.68 -0.56
C ILE A 19 2.94 8.79 -0.82
N LEU A 20 3.40 8.40 -2.01
CA LEU A 20 4.81 8.52 -2.38
C LEU A 20 5.26 9.98 -2.39
N ALA A 21 4.44 10.91 -2.92
CA ALA A 21 4.78 12.33 -2.93
C ALA A 21 4.88 12.95 -1.51
N LEU A 22 4.04 12.48 -0.57
CA LEU A 22 4.04 12.89 0.84
C LEU A 22 5.07 12.15 1.71
N SER A 23 5.62 11.01 1.25
CA SER A 23 6.52 10.18 2.05
C SER A 23 7.94 10.73 2.07
N SER A 24 8.14 11.78 2.86
CA SER A 24 9.43 12.44 3.04
C SER A 24 10.57 11.48 3.40
N GLY A 25 10.33 10.49 4.26
CA GLY A 25 11.32 9.47 4.62
C GLY A 25 11.78 8.59 3.46
N LEU A 26 10.91 8.26 2.49
CA LEU A 26 11.33 7.51 1.29
C LEU A 26 12.24 8.36 0.39
N TRP A 27 11.92 9.64 0.20
CA TRP A 27 12.74 10.55 -0.60
C TRP A 27 14.09 10.84 0.06
N GLU A 28 14.13 11.06 1.38
CA GLU A 28 15.38 11.18 2.14
C GLU A 28 16.26 9.94 2.00
N MET A 29 15.65 8.74 2.03
CA MET A 29 16.38 7.49 1.81
C MET A 29 16.95 7.36 0.39
N LEU A 30 16.31 7.98 -0.60
CA LEU A 30 16.84 8.14 -1.96
C LEU A 30 17.82 9.32 -2.12
N GLY A 31 18.06 10.11 -1.06
CA GLY A 31 18.90 11.32 -1.12
C GLY A 31 18.26 12.48 -1.88
N LEU A 32 16.94 12.49 -2.04
CA LEU A 32 16.17 13.50 -2.75
C LEU A 32 15.31 14.33 -1.78
N ALA A 33 15.11 15.60 -2.10
CA ALA A 33 14.17 16.44 -1.34
C ALA A 33 12.73 16.06 -1.68
N ALA A 34 11.93 15.77 -0.65
CA ALA A 34 10.52 15.48 -0.83
C ALA A 34 9.82 16.68 -1.48
N PRO A 35 8.98 16.48 -2.52
CA PRO A 35 8.31 17.58 -3.22
C PRO A 35 7.29 18.29 -2.32
N VAL A 36 6.76 17.60 -1.30
CA VAL A 36 5.74 18.12 -0.39
C VAL A 36 6.07 17.64 1.03
N ALA A 37 6.58 18.53 1.87
CA ALA A 37 6.80 18.29 3.30
C ALA A 37 6.19 19.45 4.09
N PHE A 38 5.16 19.15 4.90
CA PHE A 38 4.49 20.12 5.76
C PHE A 38 4.28 19.54 7.14
N ARG A 39 4.17 20.41 8.15
CA ARG A 39 4.04 20.02 9.55
C ARG A 39 2.69 19.29 9.76
N GLY A 40 2.72 17.96 9.80
CA GLY A 40 1.53 17.10 9.93
C GLY A 40 1.24 16.19 8.72
N ASP A 41 2.09 16.21 7.70
CA ASP A 41 2.12 15.27 6.56
C ASP A 41 2.05 13.81 7.02
N ALA A 42 2.70 13.46 8.13
CA ALA A 42 2.69 12.12 8.71
C ALA A 42 1.28 11.59 9.04
N TYR A 43 0.35 12.44 9.50
CA TYR A 43 -1.03 12.02 9.80
C TYR A 43 -1.82 11.74 8.52
N VAL A 44 -1.60 12.55 7.49
CA VAL A 44 -2.21 12.38 6.17
C VAL A 44 -1.65 11.12 5.51
N LEU A 45 -0.33 10.94 5.54
CA LEU A 45 0.36 9.74 5.09
C LEU A 45 -0.17 8.49 5.78
N PHE A 46 -0.33 8.54 7.11
CA PHE A 46 -0.87 7.44 7.89
C PHE A 46 -2.31 7.09 7.48
N GLY A 47 -3.16 8.09 7.28
CA GLY A 47 -4.54 7.90 6.81
C GLY A 47 -4.60 7.25 5.42
N PHE A 48 -3.91 7.83 4.45
CA PHE A 48 -3.89 7.29 3.08
C PHE A 48 -3.24 5.90 3.02
N SER A 49 -2.12 5.68 3.73
CA SER A 49 -1.45 4.39 3.78
C SER A 49 -2.32 3.32 4.42
N SER A 50 -3.05 3.65 5.50
CA SER A 50 -4.01 2.73 6.12
C SER A 50 -5.13 2.36 5.14
N ILE A 51 -5.69 3.34 4.42
CA ILE A 51 -6.73 3.07 3.43
C ILE A 51 -6.21 2.14 2.33
N VAL A 52 -5.01 2.38 1.80
CA VAL A 52 -4.41 1.52 0.77
C VAL A 52 -4.10 0.13 1.32
N PHE A 53 -3.60 0.02 2.55
CA PHE A 53 -3.33 -1.26 3.20
C PHE A 53 -4.61 -2.09 3.36
N PHE A 54 -5.68 -1.49 3.89
CA PHE A 54 -6.94 -2.22 4.08
C PHE A 54 -7.68 -2.47 2.77
N TYR A 55 -7.74 -1.51 1.85
CA TYR A 55 -8.54 -1.62 0.63
C TYR A 55 -7.81 -2.36 -0.51
N GLY A 56 -6.54 -2.03 -0.70
CA GLY A 56 -5.67 -2.63 -1.70
C GLY A 56 -5.01 -3.93 -1.24
N GLY A 57 -4.69 -4.04 0.05
CA GLY A 57 -4.11 -5.23 0.66
C GLY A 57 -5.12 -6.30 1.04
N TRP A 58 -6.43 -6.02 1.04
CA TRP A 58 -7.47 -7.03 1.31
C TRP A 58 -7.31 -8.38 0.57
N PRO A 59 -7.04 -8.41 -0.75
CA PRO A 59 -6.80 -9.67 -1.44
C PRO A 59 -5.52 -10.38 -1.00
N PHE A 60 -4.47 -9.65 -0.60
CA PHE A 60 -3.25 -10.23 -0.02
C PHE A 60 -3.54 -10.83 1.35
N LEU A 61 -4.23 -10.11 2.23
CA LEU A 61 -4.68 -10.61 3.55
C LEU A 61 -5.55 -11.86 3.43
N LYS A 62 -6.46 -11.89 2.44
CA LYS A 62 -7.31 -13.05 2.17
C LYS A 62 -6.49 -14.23 1.62
N GLY A 63 -5.58 -13.96 0.69
CA GLY A 63 -4.65 -14.97 0.14
C GLY A 63 -3.71 -15.55 1.19
N PHE A 64 -3.20 -14.71 2.10
CA PHE A 64 -2.40 -15.10 3.25
C PHE A 64 -3.15 -16.08 4.15
N GLY A 65 -4.41 -15.78 4.49
CA GLY A 65 -5.24 -16.67 5.31
C GLY A 65 -5.50 -18.03 4.65
N ASP A 66 -5.74 -18.04 3.34
CA ASP A 66 -5.95 -19.28 2.57
C ASP A 66 -4.65 -20.09 2.39
N GLU A 67 -3.50 -19.44 2.16
CA GLU A 67 -2.17 -20.10 2.09
C GLU A 67 -1.77 -20.68 3.45
N LEU A 68 -1.97 -19.94 4.53
CA LEU A 68 -1.68 -20.39 5.90
C LEU A 68 -2.54 -21.60 6.28
N ARG A 69 -3.81 -21.61 5.85
CA ARG A 69 -4.73 -22.74 6.08
C ARG A 69 -4.37 -23.97 5.23
N GLN A 70 -3.84 -23.77 4.03
CA GLN A 70 -3.37 -24.84 3.15
C GLN A 70 -1.94 -25.33 3.48
N ARG A 71 -1.24 -24.67 4.42
CA ARG A 71 0.16 -24.97 4.82
C ARG A 71 1.13 -25.03 3.64
N GLN A 72 0.81 -24.34 2.55
CA GLN A 72 1.69 -24.15 1.41
C GLN A 72 2.02 -22.65 1.36
N PRO A 73 3.04 -22.19 2.12
CA PRO A 73 3.45 -20.80 2.09
C PRO A 73 3.94 -20.48 0.68
N GLY A 74 3.18 -19.65 -0.01
CA GLY A 74 3.45 -19.19 -1.36
C GLY A 74 3.85 -17.72 -1.37
N MET A 75 3.71 -17.08 -2.53
CA MET A 75 4.08 -15.68 -2.73
C MET A 75 3.21 -14.71 -1.93
N MET A 76 1.97 -15.08 -1.57
CA MET A 76 1.07 -14.20 -0.82
C MET A 76 1.37 -14.17 0.67
N THR A 77 2.10 -15.16 1.19
CA THR A 77 2.58 -15.18 2.58
C THR A 77 3.81 -14.28 2.79
N LEU A 78 4.54 -13.93 1.72
CA LEU A 78 5.82 -13.23 1.76
C LEU A 78 5.70 -11.69 1.66
N ILE A 79 4.50 -11.19 1.31
CA ILE A 79 4.15 -9.77 1.10
C ILE A 79 3.47 -9.22 2.36
#